data_AF-A0A662G295-F1
#
_entry.id   AF-A0A662G295-F1
#
_cell.length_a   1.000
_cell.length_b   1.000
_cell.length_c   1.000
_cell.angle_alpha   90.00
_cell.angle_beta   90.00
_cell.angle_gamma   90.00
#
_symmetry.space_group_name_H-M   'P 1'
#
loop_
_entity.id
_entity.type
_entity.pdbx_description
1 polymer ?
#
loop_
_entity_poly.entity_id
_entity_poly.type
_entity_poly.pdbx_seq_one_letter_code
_entity_poly.pdbx_strand_id
1 'polypeptide(L)'
;MKRLSKAITVVAVVLFVILVISLIVVLYPLIYEIISRIYHRVPEGVKDEDKLLVLAKATELSTLALDNMSDIAHKSLGTMPCEEELEIISKYISISKYNINIFEEYLREDPMIPSMYRWRMLRTMSKYKRIVHTSERLSGIVLELYQTYKELRKAIETREYSKIPEITNRLENTENVLKEVLQNLNNISREDLLSGEHWRRVRRGLENTEKTLKEVYELKRLSQLLRDYPQLAELSFQIGRNMDDLIIALNRNDMNAVRRLVKSIRRCVNELISDEDFENYYDKVKELNPEYTSGLFSYVEYLKRGTPDPHLVNELMQLLDLLEKYTRGEITRDELIRRLRNLEEQTGIVGELSTGISRAYGMGSGATKGEERPRD
;
A
#
# COMPACT_ATOMS: atom_id res chain seq x y z
N MET A 1 -70.02 11.90 11.84
CA MET A 1 -68.68 12.51 12.01
C MET A 1 -67.51 11.56 11.73
N LYS A 2 -67.44 10.33 12.29
CA LYS A 2 -66.29 9.39 12.07
C LYS A 2 -66.06 8.94 10.61
N ARG A 3 -67.09 8.88 9.76
CA ARG A 3 -66.95 8.52 8.33
C ARG A 3 -66.43 9.69 7.47
N LEU A 4 -66.81 10.93 7.84
CA LEU A 4 -66.37 12.14 7.13
C LEU A 4 -64.88 12.42 7.38
N SER A 5 -64.39 12.20 8.61
CA SER A 5 -62.96 12.39 8.90
C SER A 5 -62.07 11.37 8.20
N LYS A 6 -62.49 10.08 8.11
CA LYS A 6 -61.77 9.06 7.34
C LYS A 6 -61.71 9.38 5.85
N ALA A 7 -62.80 9.89 5.27
CA ALA A 7 -62.82 10.29 3.86
C ALA A 7 -61.85 11.45 3.59
N ILE A 8 -61.81 12.46 4.47
CA ILE A 8 -60.88 13.59 4.34
C ILE A 8 -59.41 13.13 4.46
N THR A 9 -59.10 12.23 5.39
CA THR A 9 -57.74 11.68 5.53
C THR A 9 -57.31 10.89 4.30
N VAL A 10 -58.20 10.06 3.74
CA VAL A 10 -57.91 9.29 2.52
C VAL A 10 -57.67 10.22 1.33
N VAL A 11 -58.51 11.25 1.17
CA VAL A 11 -58.34 12.25 0.10
C VAL A 11 -57.03 13.02 0.25
N ALA A 12 -56.66 13.41 1.48
CA ALA A 12 -55.39 14.10 1.74
C ALA A 12 -54.17 13.23 1.44
N VAL A 13 -54.21 11.93 1.79
CA VAL A 13 -53.13 10.98 1.47
C VAL A 13 -53.02 10.76 -0.03
N VAL A 14 -54.14 10.61 -0.73
CA VAL A 14 -54.16 10.47 -2.20
C VAL A 14 -53.60 11.72 -2.87
N LEU A 15 -53.99 12.92 -2.43
CA LEU A 15 -53.45 14.17 -2.95
C LEU A 15 -51.95 14.31 -2.67
N PHE A 16 -51.48 13.92 -1.47
CA PHE A 16 -50.06 13.93 -1.15
C PHE A 16 -49.26 12.96 -2.04
N VAL A 17 -49.77 11.74 -2.26
CA VAL A 17 -49.15 10.76 -3.15
C VAL A 17 -49.11 11.27 -4.60
N ILE A 18 -50.20 11.86 -5.10
CA ILE A 18 -50.24 12.49 -6.42
C ILE A 18 -49.20 13.61 -6.51
N LEU A 19 -49.07 14.45 -5.47
CA LEU A 19 -48.12 15.56 -5.44
C LEU A 19 -46.67 15.06 -5.42
N VAL A 20 -46.38 13.99 -4.69
CA VAL A 20 -45.07 13.32 -4.69
C VAL A 20 -44.77 12.69 -6.06
N ILE A 21 -45.75 12.02 -6.68
CA ILE A 21 -45.59 11.44 -8.01
C ILE A 21 -45.39 12.55 -9.06
N SER A 22 -46.17 13.63 -9.02
CA SER A 22 -45.99 14.78 -9.90
C SER A 22 -44.62 15.43 -9.70
N LEU A 23 -44.15 15.56 -8.46
CA LEU A 23 -42.81 16.06 -8.15
C LEU A 23 -41.73 15.14 -8.74
N ILE A 24 -41.87 13.82 -8.59
CA ILE A 24 -40.97 12.84 -9.19
C ILE A 24 -41.01 12.91 -10.72
N VAL A 25 -42.19 13.01 -11.34
CA VAL A 25 -42.34 13.10 -12.81
C VAL A 25 -41.74 14.39 -13.37
N VAL A 26 -41.82 15.50 -12.64
CA VAL A 26 -41.18 16.78 -13.02
C VAL A 26 -39.66 16.72 -12.82
N LEU A 27 -39.20 16.12 -11.73
CA LEU A 27 -37.76 16.02 -11.43
C LEU A 27 -37.06 14.92 -12.23
N TYR A 28 -37.75 13.87 -12.64
CA TYR A 28 -37.18 12.73 -13.35
C TYR A 28 -36.49 13.10 -14.67
N PRO A 29 -37.09 13.87 -15.60
CA PRO A 29 -36.41 14.30 -16.80
C PRO A 29 -35.20 15.19 -16.50
N LEU A 30 -35.28 16.03 -15.45
CA LEU A 30 -34.14 16.85 -15.01
C LEU A 30 -32.99 16.00 -14.47
N ILE A 31 -33.29 15.01 -13.63
CA ILE A 31 -32.33 14.05 -13.07
C ILE A 31 -31.74 13.19 -14.20
N TYR A 32 -32.58 12.73 -15.13
CA TYR A 32 -32.16 11.91 -16.27
C TYR A 32 -31.26 12.69 -17.23
N GLU A 33 -31.58 13.96 -17.51
CA GLU A 33 -30.76 14.84 -18.34
C GLU A 33 -29.40 15.14 -17.68
N ILE A 34 -29.38 15.39 -16.37
CA ILE A 34 -28.15 15.55 -15.60
C ILE A 34 -27.30 14.27 -15.64
N ILE A 35 -27.90 13.09 -15.39
CA ILE A 35 -27.20 11.80 -15.42
C ILE A 35 -26.66 11.51 -16.82
N SER A 36 -27.47 11.61 -17.87
CA SER A 36 -27.08 11.31 -19.25
C SER A 36 -25.94 12.20 -19.77
N ARG A 37 -25.91 13.49 -19.40
CA ARG A 37 -24.82 14.42 -19.77
C ARG A 37 -23.55 14.24 -18.93
N ILE A 38 -23.61 13.52 -17.81
CA ILE A 38 -22.44 13.20 -16.97
C ILE A 38 -21.69 11.96 -17.50
N TYR A 39 -22.38 11.01 -18.13
CA TYR A 39 -21.81 9.69 -18.51
C TYR A 39 -21.18 9.61 -19.93
N HIS A 40 -21.16 10.67 -20.73
CA HIS A 40 -20.49 10.66 -22.03
C HIS A 40 -18.96 10.79 -21.92
N ARG A 41 -18.24 9.95 -22.69
CA ARG A 41 -16.80 9.63 -22.58
C ARG A 41 -15.82 10.78 -22.86
N VAL A 42 -16.30 11.96 -23.23
CA VAL A 42 -15.47 13.17 -23.33
C VAL A 42 -16.15 14.27 -22.52
N PRO A 43 -15.51 14.77 -21.45
CA PRO A 43 -16.12 15.80 -20.63
C PRO A 43 -16.10 17.13 -21.39
N GLU A 44 -17.26 17.56 -21.87
CA GLU A 44 -17.46 18.92 -22.39
C GLU A 44 -17.72 19.88 -21.21
N GLY A 45 -17.04 21.03 -21.24
CA GLY A 45 -17.34 22.15 -20.35
C GLY A 45 -18.78 22.61 -20.53
N VAL A 46 -19.48 22.92 -19.44
CA VAL A 46 -20.84 23.44 -19.53
C VAL A 46 -20.72 24.93 -19.88
N LYS A 47 -20.96 25.26 -21.14
CA LYS A 47 -21.25 26.65 -21.52
C LYS A 47 -22.74 26.89 -21.24
N ASP A 48 -22.98 27.75 -20.27
CA ASP A 48 -24.24 28.42 -19.91
C ASP A 48 -25.47 27.55 -19.56
N GLU A 49 -26.13 28.00 -18.48
CA GLU A 49 -27.55 27.84 -18.08
C GLU A 49 -27.97 26.87 -16.97
N ASP A 50 -27.27 25.76 -16.64
CA ASP A 50 -27.66 24.93 -15.48
C ASP A 50 -26.62 24.89 -14.36
N LYS A 51 -26.83 25.74 -13.35
CA LYS A 51 -26.01 25.88 -12.15
C LYS A 51 -25.93 24.58 -11.33
N LEU A 52 -27.00 23.80 -11.29
CA LEU A 52 -27.00 22.50 -10.59
C LEU A 52 -26.18 21.47 -11.36
N LEU A 53 -26.21 21.51 -12.70
CA LEU A 53 -25.36 20.68 -13.55
C LEU A 53 -23.87 21.02 -13.37
N VAL A 54 -23.52 22.30 -13.27
CA VAL A 54 -22.14 22.74 -12.99
C VAL A 54 -21.65 22.17 -11.65
N LEU A 55 -22.46 22.28 -10.60
CA LEU A 55 -22.17 21.72 -9.27
C LEU A 55 -22.04 20.18 -9.30
N ALA A 56 -22.95 19.50 -9.99
CA ALA A 56 -22.94 18.04 -10.14
C ALA A 56 -21.68 17.57 -10.87
N LYS A 57 -21.34 18.18 -12.02
CA LYS A 57 -20.11 17.85 -12.76
C LYS A 57 -18.84 18.16 -11.96
N ALA A 58 -18.81 19.28 -11.23
CA ALA A 58 -17.67 19.60 -10.36
C ALA A 58 -17.44 18.50 -9.32
N THR A 59 -18.51 18.03 -8.66
CA THR A 59 -18.45 16.99 -7.64
C THR A 59 -18.09 15.62 -8.22
N GLU A 60 -18.72 15.24 -9.33
CA GLU A 60 -18.47 13.96 -9.99
C GLU A 60 -17.01 13.87 -10.45
N LEU A 61 -16.54 14.87 -11.21
CA LEU A 61 -15.20 14.85 -11.79
C LEU A 61 -14.10 15.00 -10.72
N SER A 62 -14.32 15.79 -9.67
CA SER A 62 -13.35 15.91 -8.57
C SER A 62 -13.17 14.59 -7.84
N THR A 63 -14.27 13.92 -7.49
CA THR A 63 -14.22 12.65 -6.75
C THR A 63 -13.73 11.49 -7.60
N LEU A 64 -14.07 11.44 -8.89
CA LEU A 64 -13.48 10.48 -9.83
C LEU A 64 -11.98 10.70 -10.01
N ALA A 65 -11.54 11.95 -10.17
CA ALA A 65 -10.12 12.25 -10.32
C ALA A 65 -9.33 11.81 -9.08
N LEU A 66 -9.86 12.03 -7.88
CA LEU A 66 -9.22 11.60 -6.63
C LEU A 66 -9.10 10.08 -6.55
N ASP A 67 -10.22 9.38 -6.74
CA ASP A 67 -10.29 7.92 -6.63
C ASP A 67 -9.31 7.27 -7.60
N ASN A 68 -9.38 7.64 -8.89
CA ASN A 68 -8.50 7.10 -9.91
C ASN A 68 -7.03 7.47 -9.67
N MET A 69 -6.73 8.73 -9.35
CA MET A 69 -5.34 9.15 -9.17
C MET A 69 -4.70 8.52 -7.93
N SER A 70 -5.47 8.33 -6.85
CA SER A 70 -4.98 7.62 -5.65
C SER A 70 -4.64 6.14 -5.94
N ASP A 71 -5.47 5.48 -6.75
CA ASP A 71 -5.27 4.09 -7.15
C ASP A 71 -4.03 3.95 -8.06
N ILE A 72 -3.88 4.86 -9.03
CA ILE A 72 -2.69 4.91 -9.90
C ILE A 72 -1.43 5.21 -9.08
N ALA A 73 -1.48 6.16 -8.14
CA ALA A 73 -0.34 6.47 -7.27
C ALA A 73 0.11 5.25 -6.45
N HIS A 74 -0.84 4.49 -5.88
CA HIS A 74 -0.54 3.24 -5.20
C HIS A 74 0.09 2.20 -6.14
N LYS A 75 -0.50 1.97 -7.31
CA LYS A 75 0.03 1.01 -8.32
C LYS A 75 1.39 1.39 -8.89
N SER A 76 1.74 2.68 -8.85
CA SER A 76 2.99 3.21 -9.42
C SER A 76 4.23 2.73 -8.69
N LEU A 77 4.09 2.19 -7.49
CA LEU A 77 5.14 1.47 -6.76
C LEU A 77 5.36 0.05 -7.34
N GLY A 78 5.58 -0.02 -8.65
CA GLY A 78 5.84 -1.27 -9.37
C GLY A 78 5.36 -1.30 -10.81
N THR A 79 4.38 -0.46 -11.15
CA THR A 79 3.74 -0.44 -12.47
C THR A 79 3.87 0.94 -13.11
N MET A 80 4.29 1.02 -14.37
CA MET A 80 4.29 2.28 -15.10
C MET A 80 2.85 2.80 -15.25
N PRO A 81 2.54 4.05 -14.87
CA PRO A 81 1.22 4.61 -15.10
C PRO A 81 0.93 4.76 -16.60
N CYS A 82 -0.33 4.55 -17.00
CA CYS A 82 -0.77 4.71 -18.38
C CYS A 82 -0.91 6.20 -18.74
N GLU A 83 -0.21 6.66 -19.78
CA GLU A 83 -0.23 8.07 -20.21
C GLU A 83 -1.64 8.53 -20.61
N GLU A 84 -2.39 7.70 -21.34
CA GLU A 84 -3.77 8.00 -21.75
C GLU A 84 -4.70 8.19 -20.53
N GLU A 85 -4.52 7.35 -19.51
CA GLU A 85 -5.30 7.43 -18.27
C GLU A 85 -4.97 8.70 -17.47
N LEU A 86 -3.68 9.05 -17.38
CA LEU A 86 -3.22 10.29 -16.76
C LEU A 86 -3.77 11.53 -17.50
N GLU A 87 -3.80 11.51 -18.84
CA GLU A 87 -4.35 12.59 -19.64
C GLU A 87 -5.86 12.78 -19.39
N ILE A 88 -6.62 11.67 -19.32
CA ILE A 88 -8.05 11.69 -19.00
C ILE A 88 -8.29 12.27 -17.60
N ILE A 89 -7.52 11.86 -16.59
CA ILE A 89 -7.69 12.36 -15.23
C ILE A 89 -7.29 13.84 -15.14
N SER A 90 -6.25 14.26 -15.86
CA SER A 90 -5.86 15.68 -15.96
C SER A 90 -6.98 16.54 -16.56
N LYS A 91 -7.73 16.01 -17.55
CA LYS A 91 -8.95 16.66 -18.06
C LYS A 91 -10.04 16.74 -16.98
N TYR A 92 -10.25 15.68 -16.19
CA TYR A 92 -11.23 15.70 -15.08
C TYR A 92 -10.88 16.78 -14.04
N ILE A 93 -9.62 16.86 -13.65
CA ILE A 93 -9.09 17.89 -12.75
C ILE A 93 -9.38 19.28 -13.32
N SER A 94 -8.97 19.52 -14.56
CA SER A 94 -9.08 20.83 -15.21
C SER A 94 -10.53 21.31 -15.33
N ILE A 95 -11.44 20.42 -15.74
CA ILE A 95 -12.85 20.73 -15.88
C ILE A 95 -13.52 20.91 -14.52
N SER A 96 -13.13 20.11 -13.51
CA SER A 96 -13.62 20.29 -12.15
C SER A 96 -13.22 21.66 -11.60
N LYS A 97 -11.96 22.09 -11.75
CA LYS A 97 -11.54 23.45 -11.37
C LYS A 97 -12.38 24.53 -12.03
N TYR A 98 -12.56 24.43 -13.35
CA TYR A 98 -13.33 25.39 -14.13
C TYR A 98 -14.76 25.51 -13.61
N ASN A 99 -15.44 24.38 -13.43
CA ASN A 99 -16.82 24.35 -12.92
C ASN A 99 -16.92 24.87 -11.48
N ILE A 100 -15.96 24.53 -10.61
CA ILE A 100 -15.93 25.04 -9.23
C ILE A 100 -15.79 26.58 -9.23
N ASN A 101 -14.89 27.13 -10.06
CA ASN A 101 -14.66 28.57 -10.12
C ASN A 101 -15.88 29.32 -10.66
N ILE A 102 -16.50 28.83 -11.74
CA ILE A 102 -17.74 29.42 -12.28
C ILE A 102 -18.85 29.41 -11.23
N PHE A 103 -19.05 28.29 -10.56
CA PHE A 103 -20.10 28.19 -9.55
C PHE A 103 -19.82 29.10 -8.35
N GLU A 104 -18.57 29.26 -7.96
CA GLU A 104 -18.19 30.18 -6.88
C GLU A 104 -18.41 31.65 -7.23
N GLU A 105 -18.06 32.06 -8.45
CA GLU A 105 -18.33 33.40 -8.99
C GLU A 105 -19.84 33.68 -8.98
N TYR A 106 -20.62 32.75 -9.51
CA TYR A 106 -22.09 32.80 -9.45
C TYR A 106 -22.63 33.00 -8.03
N LEU A 107 -22.15 32.22 -7.05
CA LEU A 107 -22.61 32.33 -5.66
C LEU A 107 -22.32 33.71 -5.04
N ARG A 108 -21.22 34.35 -5.45
CA ARG A 108 -20.81 35.67 -4.97
C ARG A 108 -21.62 36.78 -5.61
N GLU A 109 -21.97 36.64 -6.88
CA GLU A 109 -22.60 37.69 -7.69
C GLU A 109 -24.13 37.67 -7.60
N ASP A 110 -24.77 36.53 -7.36
CA ASP A 110 -26.23 36.45 -7.31
C ASP A 110 -26.79 37.06 -6.02
N PRO A 111 -27.51 38.19 -6.09
CA PRO A 111 -28.06 38.87 -4.92
C PRO A 111 -29.28 38.14 -4.33
N MET A 112 -29.91 37.22 -5.07
CA MET A 112 -31.12 36.51 -4.67
C MET A 112 -30.83 35.33 -3.74
N ILE A 113 -29.57 34.90 -3.62
CA ILE A 113 -29.18 33.83 -2.72
C ILE A 113 -29.07 34.37 -1.28
N PRO A 114 -29.82 33.84 -0.30
CA PRO A 114 -29.70 34.31 1.08
C PRO A 114 -28.31 34.00 1.65
N SER A 115 -27.77 34.94 2.43
CA SER A 115 -26.37 34.89 2.92
C SER A 115 -25.97 33.59 3.62
N MET A 116 -26.90 32.99 4.38
CA MET A 116 -26.66 31.71 5.05
C MET A 116 -26.42 30.57 4.06
N TYR A 117 -27.23 30.48 3.00
CA TYR A 117 -27.08 29.46 1.96
C TYR A 117 -25.85 29.71 1.11
N ARG A 118 -25.57 30.98 0.77
CA ARG A 118 -24.34 31.39 0.07
C ARG A 118 -23.11 30.92 0.83
N TRP A 119 -23.02 31.21 2.13
CA TRP A 119 -21.89 30.80 2.96
C TRP A 119 -21.71 29.28 3.00
N ARG A 120 -22.81 28.54 3.16
CA ARG A 120 -22.78 27.06 3.17
C ARG A 120 -22.27 26.50 1.84
N MET A 121 -22.77 27.01 0.72
CA MET A 121 -22.36 26.57 -0.62
C MET A 121 -20.90 26.92 -0.93
N LEU A 122 -20.45 28.12 -0.55
CA LEU A 122 -19.03 28.51 -0.67
C LEU A 122 -18.11 27.62 0.16
N ARG A 123 -18.53 27.23 1.37
CA ARG A 123 -17.80 26.26 2.19
C ARG A 123 -17.69 24.90 1.49
N THR A 124 -18.77 24.41 0.89
CA THR A 124 -18.75 23.18 0.09
C THR A 124 -17.81 23.30 -1.12
N MET A 125 -17.83 24.43 -1.84
CA MET A 125 -16.90 24.68 -2.95
C MET A 125 -15.44 24.64 -2.51
N SER A 126 -15.13 25.22 -1.35
CA SER A 126 -13.79 25.12 -0.76
C SER A 126 -13.37 23.66 -0.49
N LYS A 127 -14.30 22.77 -0.10
CA LYS A 127 -14.01 21.33 0.04
C LYS A 127 -13.73 20.68 -1.31
N TYR A 128 -14.50 20.97 -2.35
CA TYR A 128 -14.24 20.42 -3.68
C TYR A 128 -12.92 20.92 -4.27
N LYS A 129 -12.55 22.19 -4.02
CA LYS A 129 -11.20 22.69 -4.35
C LYS A 129 -10.11 21.87 -3.69
N ARG A 130 -10.29 21.46 -2.42
CA ARG A 130 -9.33 20.60 -1.73
C ARG A 130 -9.24 19.20 -2.35
N ILE A 131 -10.36 18.61 -2.77
CA ILE A 131 -10.38 17.32 -3.48
C ILE A 131 -9.59 17.44 -4.79
N VAL A 132 -9.90 18.44 -5.61
CA VAL A 132 -9.26 18.64 -6.91
C VAL A 132 -7.76 18.92 -6.75
N HIS A 133 -7.41 19.82 -5.83
CA HIS A 133 -6.02 20.13 -5.50
C HIS A 133 -5.27 18.88 -5.04
N THR A 134 -5.91 18.04 -4.24
CA THR A 134 -5.33 16.75 -3.82
C THR A 134 -5.05 15.85 -5.02
N SER A 135 -6.00 15.71 -5.94
CA SER A 135 -5.84 14.92 -7.15
C SER A 135 -4.68 15.43 -8.02
N GLU A 136 -4.46 16.75 -8.09
CA GLU A 136 -3.29 17.32 -8.78
C GLU A 136 -1.98 17.00 -8.09
N ARG A 137 -1.94 17.12 -6.76
CA ARG A 137 -0.73 16.81 -5.99
C ARG A 137 -0.35 15.36 -6.19
N LEU A 138 -1.34 14.45 -6.14
CA LEU A 138 -1.14 13.05 -6.48
C LEU A 138 -0.66 12.87 -7.92
N SER A 139 -1.29 13.55 -8.89
CA SER A 139 -0.88 13.51 -10.30
C SER A 139 0.57 13.93 -10.51
N GLY A 140 1.05 14.91 -9.76
CA GLY A 140 2.43 15.41 -9.84
C GLY A 140 3.47 14.41 -9.35
N ILE A 141 3.10 13.48 -8.46
CA ILE A 141 4.05 12.51 -7.87
C ILE A 141 3.99 11.12 -8.51
N VAL A 142 2.98 10.79 -9.33
CA VAL A 142 2.82 9.44 -9.88
C VAL A 142 4.04 8.97 -10.69
N LEU A 143 4.52 9.79 -11.63
CA LEU A 143 5.68 9.45 -12.43
C LEU A 143 6.96 9.43 -11.58
N GLU A 144 7.06 10.33 -10.61
CA GLU A 144 8.19 10.37 -9.68
C GLU A 144 8.24 9.12 -8.81
N LEU A 145 7.10 8.66 -8.28
CA LEU A 145 6.97 7.42 -7.51
C LEU A 145 7.51 6.23 -8.30
N TYR A 146 7.02 6.05 -9.53
CA TYR A 146 7.46 4.94 -10.38
C TYR A 146 8.97 5.01 -10.69
N GLN A 147 9.48 6.18 -11.07
CA GLN A 147 10.90 6.36 -11.37
C GLN A 147 11.77 6.12 -10.14
N THR A 148 11.40 6.68 -8.99
CA THR A 148 12.13 6.53 -7.73
C THR A 148 12.17 5.06 -7.30
N TYR A 149 11.03 4.36 -7.38
CA TYR A 149 10.97 2.93 -7.10
C TYR A 149 11.84 2.11 -8.06
N LYS A 150 11.76 2.38 -9.36
CA LYS A 150 12.57 1.70 -10.38
C LYS A 150 14.07 1.93 -10.17
N GLU A 151 14.47 3.15 -9.83
CA GLU A 151 15.86 3.50 -9.54
C GLU A 151 16.35 2.84 -8.25
N LEU A 152 15.53 2.80 -7.19
CA LEU A 152 15.85 2.08 -5.95
C LEU A 152 16.09 0.60 -6.22
N ARG A 153 15.15 -0.04 -6.92
CA ARG A 153 15.28 -1.44 -7.31
C ARG A 153 16.55 -1.68 -8.12
N LYS A 154 16.83 -0.83 -9.11
CA LYS A 154 18.04 -0.95 -9.93
C LYS A 154 19.30 -0.77 -9.10
N ALA A 155 19.34 0.21 -8.21
CA ALA A 155 20.49 0.47 -7.34
C ALA A 155 20.78 -0.73 -6.41
N ILE A 156 19.74 -1.38 -5.90
CA ILE A 156 19.86 -2.63 -5.14
C ILE A 156 20.41 -3.76 -6.03
N GLU A 157 19.83 -3.97 -7.21
CA GLU A 157 20.23 -5.04 -8.15
C GLU A 157 21.68 -4.88 -8.63
N THR A 158 22.13 -3.65 -8.88
CA THR A 158 23.47 -3.35 -9.41
C THR A 158 24.48 -2.95 -8.33
N ARG A 159 24.06 -2.88 -7.06
CA ARG A 159 24.86 -2.42 -5.91
C ARG A 159 25.43 -1.00 -6.09
N GLU A 160 24.74 -0.13 -6.82
CA GLU A 160 25.13 1.26 -7.05
C GLU A 160 24.63 2.16 -5.90
N TYR A 161 25.12 1.93 -4.68
CA TYR A 161 24.65 2.62 -3.48
C TYR A 161 24.90 4.14 -3.48
N SER A 162 25.77 4.66 -4.37
CA SER A 162 26.00 6.10 -4.54
C SER A 162 24.75 6.88 -4.97
N LYS A 163 23.74 6.23 -5.56
CA LYS A 163 22.47 6.85 -5.97
C LYS A 163 21.42 6.90 -4.86
N ILE A 164 21.59 6.12 -3.80
CA ILE A 164 20.62 5.98 -2.71
C ILE A 164 20.35 7.30 -1.96
N PRO A 165 21.33 8.20 -1.73
CA PRO A 165 21.03 9.49 -1.10
C PRO A 165 19.99 10.31 -1.86
N GLU A 166 20.11 10.39 -3.19
CA GLU A 166 19.16 11.12 -4.04
C GLU A 166 17.77 10.47 -4.02
N ILE A 167 17.72 9.14 -4.11
CA ILE A 167 16.49 8.36 -4.04
C ILE A 167 15.79 8.58 -2.68
N THR A 168 16.55 8.59 -1.59
CA THR A 168 16.02 8.82 -0.23
C THR A 168 15.36 10.20 -0.12
N ASN A 169 15.99 11.23 -0.69
CA ASN A 169 15.43 12.59 -0.68
C ASN A 169 14.13 12.69 -1.49
N ARG A 170 14.05 12.01 -2.65
CA ARG A 170 12.82 11.93 -3.46
C ARG A 170 11.69 11.23 -2.72
N LEU A 171 11.99 10.12 -2.03
CA LEU A 171 11.01 9.42 -1.19
C LEU A 171 10.53 10.30 -0.03
N GLU A 172 11.42 11.06 0.62
CA GLU A 172 11.05 12.01 1.67
C GLU A 172 10.16 13.14 1.16
N ASN A 173 10.49 13.73 0.00
CA ASN A 173 9.62 14.72 -0.64
C ASN A 173 8.23 14.13 -0.92
N THR A 174 8.18 12.92 -1.47
CA THR A 174 6.93 12.24 -1.79
C THR A 174 6.11 11.92 -0.53
N GLU A 175 6.75 11.48 0.54
CA GLU A 175 6.13 11.26 1.85
C GLU A 175 5.45 12.54 2.38
N ASN A 176 6.13 13.69 2.26
CA ASN A 176 5.59 14.98 2.67
C ASN A 176 4.36 15.39 1.85
N VAL A 177 4.39 15.17 0.53
CA VAL A 177 3.22 15.41 -0.34
C VAL A 177 2.05 14.52 0.07
N LEU A 178 2.29 13.23 0.32
CA LEU A 178 1.23 12.29 0.72
C LEU A 178 0.63 12.65 2.09
N LYS A 179 1.44 13.08 3.05
CA LYS A 179 0.97 13.60 4.36
C LYS A 179 0.08 14.83 4.20
N GLU A 180 0.48 15.79 3.36
CA GLU A 180 -0.31 16.98 3.03
C GLU A 180 -1.66 16.59 2.40
N VAL A 181 -1.64 15.66 1.44
CA VAL A 181 -2.84 15.12 0.80
C VAL A 181 -3.79 14.50 1.83
N LEU A 182 -3.30 13.61 2.71
CA LEU A 182 -4.14 12.96 3.72
C LEU A 182 -4.76 13.98 4.68
N GLN A 183 -4.00 15.00 5.09
CA GLN A 183 -4.52 16.08 5.91
C GLN A 183 -5.67 16.84 5.21
N ASN A 184 -5.56 17.07 3.90
CA ASN A 184 -6.61 17.71 3.12
C ASN A 184 -7.88 16.86 3.03
N LEU A 185 -7.74 15.55 2.82
CA LEU A 185 -8.85 14.61 2.68
C LEU A 185 -9.56 14.31 4.01
N ASN A 186 -8.82 14.16 5.12
CA ASN A 186 -9.38 13.90 6.45
C ASN A 186 -10.36 14.99 6.93
N ASN A 187 -10.26 16.20 6.36
CA ASN A 187 -11.13 17.31 6.68
C ASN A 187 -12.47 17.29 5.90
N ILE A 188 -12.74 16.25 5.11
CA ILE A 188 -13.95 16.12 4.30
C ILE A 188 -14.86 15.08 4.95
N SER A 189 -16.08 15.48 5.26
CA SER A 189 -17.10 14.62 5.82
C SER A 189 -18.09 14.16 4.74
N ARG A 190 -18.85 13.10 5.02
CA ARG A 190 -19.93 12.63 4.14
C ARG A 190 -20.95 13.73 3.81
N GLU A 191 -21.21 14.63 4.76
CA GLU A 191 -22.18 15.72 4.63
C GLU A 191 -21.73 16.83 3.67
N ASP A 192 -20.43 16.88 3.36
CA ASP A 192 -19.86 17.86 2.43
C ASP A 192 -20.07 17.46 0.94
N LEU A 193 -20.57 16.26 0.67
CA LEU A 193 -20.67 15.69 -0.69
C LEU A 193 -22.14 15.49 -1.12
N LEU A 194 -22.39 15.61 -2.43
CA LEU A 194 -23.76 15.51 -2.98
C LEU A 194 -24.40 14.13 -2.85
N SER A 195 -23.60 13.06 -2.72
CA SER A 195 -24.11 11.69 -2.73
C SER A 195 -23.25 10.75 -1.90
N GLY A 196 -23.83 9.62 -1.50
CA GLY A 196 -23.10 8.55 -0.83
C GLY A 196 -22.03 7.91 -1.73
N GLU A 197 -22.20 7.91 -3.05
CA GLU A 197 -21.20 7.39 -4.00
C GLU A 197 -19.97 8.30 -4.05
N HIS A 198 -20.17 9.63 -4.10
CA HIS A 198 -19.07 10.60 -4.00
C HIS A 198 -18.26 10.38 -2.72
N TRP A 199 -18.94 10.13 -1.60
CA TRP A 199 -18.26 9.82 -0.33
C TRP A 199 -17.47 8.51 -0.39
N ARG A 200 -18.00 7.46 -1.01
CA ARG A 200 -17.24 6.21 -1.18
C ARG A 200 -15.96 6.43 -1.98
N ARG A 201 -16.01 7.21 -3.05
CA ARG A 201 -14.82 7.55 -3.86
C ARG A 201 -13.79 8.34 -3.07
N VAL A 202 -14.21 9.35 -2.29
CA VAL A 202 -13.29 10.08 -1.40
C VAL A 202 -12.67 9.16 -0.36
N ARG A 203 -13.46 8.25 0.23
CA ARG A 203 -12.97 7.27 1.20
C ARG A 203 -11.97 6.30 0.59
N ARG A 204 -12.24 5.75 -0.59
CA ARG A 204 -11.26 4.93 -1.33
C ARG A 204 -10.00 5.71 -1.64
N GLY A 205 -10.14 6.97 -2.06
CA GLY A 205 -9.04 7.90 -2.25
C GLY A 205 -8.12 8.01 -1.05
N LEU A 206 -8.72 8.18 0.13
CA LEU A 206 -8.03 8.25 1.41
C LEU A 206 -7.34 6.92 1.75
N GLU A 207 -8.05 5.80 1.68
CA GLU A 207 -7.51 4.47 1.98
C GLU A 207 -6.33 4.09 1.06
N ASN A 208 -6.42 4.40 -0.24
CA ASN A 208 -5.33 4.18 -1.19
C ASN A 208 -4.14 5.08 -0.89
N THR A 209 -4.37 6.36 -0.58
CA THR A 209 -3.28 7.28 -0.25
C THR A 209 -2.57 6.89 1.06
N GLU A 210 -3.30 6.37 2.05
CA GLU A 210 -2.71 5.82 3.27
C GLU A 210 -1.82 4.61 3.00
N LYS A 211 -2.25 3.71 2.10
CA LYS A 211 -1.42 2.57 1.66
C LYS A 211 -0.15 3.05 0.96
N THR A 212 -0.28 3.98 0.00
CA THR A 212 0.88 4.56 -0.68
C THR A 212 1.85 5.21 0.31
N LEU A 213 1.34 5.94 1.31
CA LEU A 213 2.18 6.55 2.34
C LEU A 213 2.96 5.50 3.15
N LYS A 214 2.31 4.41 3.56
CA LYS A 214 2.98 3.31 4.28
C LYS A 214 4.10 2.69 3.44
N GLU A 215 3.84 2.45 2.16
CA GLU A 215 4.84 1.87 1.28
C GLU A 215 6.01 2.83 1.02
N VAL A 216 5.74 4.11 0.74
CA VAL A 216 6.79 5.13 0.57
C VAL A 216 7.64 5.27 1.84
N TYR A 217 7.00 5.24 3.01
CA TYR A 217 7.69 5.30 4.29
C TYR A 217 8.63 4.11 4.49
N GLU A 218 8.19 2.89 4.19
CA GLU A 218 9.04 1.69 4.31
C GLU A 218 10.14 1.65 3.25
N LEU A 219 9.87 2.09 2.02
CA LEU A 219 10.91 2.26 1.00
C LEU A 219 11.95 3.31 1.40
N LYS A 220 11.54 4.40 2.06
CA LYS A 220 12.46 5.41 2.59
C LYS A 220 13.33 4.83 3.72
N ARG A 221 12.76 4.04 4.63
CA ARG A 221 13.54 3.39 5.70
C ARG A 221 14.54 2.40 5.12
N LEU A 222 14.13 1.62 4.13
CA LEU A 222 15.02 0.75 3.39
C LEU A 222 16.15 1.54 2.72
N SER A 223 15.83 2.64 2.02
CA SER A 223 16.85 3.46 1.36
C SER A 223 17.81 4.11 2.36
N GLN A 224 17.33 4.54 3.52
CA GLN A 224 18.17 5.04 4.61
C GLN A 224 19.11 3.96 5.16
N LEU A 225 18.60 2.73 5.38
CA LEU A 225 19.42 1.60 5.79
C LEU A 225 20.54 1.32 4.79
N LEU A 226 20.22 1.30 3.49
CA LEU A 226 21.20 1.05 2.42
C LEU A 226 22.22 2.18 2.25
N ARG A 227 21.82 3.41 2.55
CA ARG A 227 22.71 4.57 2.55
C ARG A 227 23.71 4.50 3.70
N ASP A 228 23.20 4.19 4.89
CA ASP A 228 23.96 4.28 6.13
C ASP A 228 24.83 3.01 6.33
N TYR A 229 24.36 1.83 5.90
CA TYR A 229 25.03 0.54 6.10
C TYR A 229 25.10 -0.34 4.83
N PRO A 230 25.68 0.15 3.72
CA PRO A 230 25.68 -0.56 2.45
C PRO A 230 26.39 -1.93 2.52
N GLN A 231 27.48 -2.04 3.29
CA GLN A 231 28.24 -3.28 3.43
C GLN A 231 27.51 -4.32 4.28
N LEU A 232 26.93 -3.91 5.41
CA LEU A 232 26.15 -4.79 6.28
C LEU A 232 24.87 -5.29 5.60
N ALA A 233 24.21 -4.44 4.82
CA ALA A 233 23.08 -4.82 3.99
C ALA A 233 23.45 -5.90 2.96
N GLU A 234 24.60 -5.75 2.29
CA GLU A 234 25.08 -6.73 1.34
C GLU A 234 25.43 -8.08 2.01
N LEU A 235 26.12 -8.04 3.15
CA LEU A 235 26.44 -9.25 3.92
C LEU A 235 25.18 -9.96 4.41
N SER A 236 24.22 -9.21 4.93
CA SER A 236 22.92 -9.75 5.36
C SER A 236 22.18 -10.40 4.20
N PHE A 237 22.03 -9.69 3.08
CA PHE A 237 21.37 -10.24 1.91
C PHE A 237 22.04 -11.55 1.43
N GLN A 238 23.38 -11.61 1.41
CA GLN A 238 24.11 -12.82 1.06
C GLN A 238 23.88 -13.96 2.06
N ILE A 239 23.86 -13.68 3.37
CA ILE A 239 23.55 -14.67 4.39
C ILE A 239 22.14 -15.21 4.17
N GLY A 240 21.13 -14.34 4.09
CA GLY A 240 19.73 -14.73 3.93
C GLY A 240 19.50 -15.60 2.69
N ARG A 241 20.08 -15.20 1.55
CA ARG A 241 20.01 -15.99 0.31
C ARG A 241 20.74 -17.34 0.44
N ASN A 242 21.95 -17.34 0.99
CA ASN A 242 22.73 -18.58 1.16
C ASN A 242 22.05 -19.54 2.15
N MET A 243 21.27 -19.04 3.12
CA MET A 243 20.47 -19.87 4.02
C MET A 243 19.37 -20.63 3.27
N ASP A 244 18.68 -19.99 2.32
CA ASP A 244 17.70 -20.67 1.49
C ASP A 244 18.33 -21.73 0.58
N ASP A 245 19.43 -21.36 -0.07
CA ASP A 245 20.20 -22.30 -0.89
C ASP A 245 20.73 -23.48 -0.04
N LEU A 246 21.07 -23.24 1.23
CA LEU A 246 21.54 -24.27 2.16
C LEU A 246 20.43 -25.25 2.50
N ILE A 247 19.22 -24.78 2.79
CA ILE A 247 18.05 -25.64 3.04
C ILE A 247 17.73 -26.48 1.81
N ILE A 248 17.78 -25.89 0.61
CA ILE A 248 17.56 -26.60 -0.65
C ILE A 248 18.65 -27.68 -0.86
N ALA A 249 19.92 -27.35 -0.60
CA ALA A 249 21.03 -28.29 -0.72
C ALA A 249 20.92 -29.47 0.27
N LEU A 250 20.50 -29.20 1.50
CA LEU A 250 20.25 -30.22 2.52
C LEU A 250 19.12 -31.17 2.09
N ASN A 251 18.00 -30.63 1.60
CA ASN A 251 16.88 -31.41 1.07
C ASN A 251 17.29 -32.32 -0.10
N ARG A 252 18.22 -31.86 -0.94
CA ARG A 252 18.76 -32.63 -2.08
C ARG A 252 19.91 -33.55 -1.70
N ASN A 253 20.33 -33.55 -0.44
CA ASN A 253 21.50 -34.27 0.06
C ASN A 253 22.81 -33.94 -0.70
N ASP A 254 22.94 -32.71 -1.21
CA ASP A 254 24.14 -32.23 -1.91
C ASP A 254 25.17 -31.70 -0.89
N MET A 255 25.96 -32.60 -0.32
CA MET A 255 26.95 -32.26 0.71
C MET A 255 28.05 -31.30 0.24
N ASN A 256 28.36 -31.27 -1.07
CA ASN A 256 29.32 -30.34 -1.62
C ASN A 256 28.77 -28.91 -1.64
N ALA A 257 27.49 -28.75 -2.01
CA ALA A 257 26.80 -27.47 -1.91
C ALA A 257 26.66 -27.02 -0.44
N VAL A 258 26.22 -27.91 0.45
CA VAL A 258 26.11 -27.62 1.89
C VAL A 258 27.44 -27.11 2.45
N ARG A 259 28.55 -27.81 2.18
CA ARG A 259 29.88 -27.41 2.68
C ARG A 259 30.32 -26.04 2.16
N ARG A 260 30.07 -25.72 0.89
CA ARG A 260 30.40 -24.41 0.30
C ARG A 260 29.56 -23.30 0.92
N LEU A 261 28.26 -23.52 1.06
CA LEU A 261 27.32 -22.54 1.62
C LEU A 261 27.61 -22.26 3.09
N VAL A 262 27.85 -23.29 3.91
CA VAL A 262 28.25 -23.13 5.32
C VAL A 262 29.50 -22.27 5.46
N LYS A 263 30.53 -22.49 4.64
CA LYS A 263 31.75 -21.66 4.63
C LYS A 263 31.46 -20.21 4.23
N SER A 264 30.63 -20.03 3.20
CA SER A 264 30.24 -18.70 2.71
C SER A 264 29.49 -17.91 3.80
N ILE A 265 28.48 -18.52 4.40
CA ILE A 265 27.67 -17.94 5.48
C ILE A 265 28.55 -17.58 6.66
N ARG A 266 29.42 -18.50 7.11
CA ARG A 266 30.34 -18.26 8.23
C ARG A 266 31.23 -17.05 7.98
N ARG A 267 31.80 -16.94 6.77
CA ARG A 267 32.62 -15.79 6.39
C ARG A 267 31.82 -14.50 6.49
N CYS A 268 30.62 -14.45 5.90
CA CYS A 268 29.77 -13.26 5.93
C CYS A 268 29.35 -12.88 7.35
N VAL A 269 29.00 -13.86 8.20
CA VAL A 269 28.66 -13.62 9.62
C VAL A 269 29.86 -13.03 10.36
N ASN A 270 31.06 -13.59 10.18
CA ASN A 270 32.28 -13.07 10.81
C ASN A 270 32.59 -11.63 10.38
N GLU A 271 32.43 -11.30 9.10
CA GLU A 271 32.61 -9.94 8.60
C GLU A 271 31.55 -8.99 9.19
N LEU A 272 30.30 -9.44 9.27
CA LEU A 272 29.18 -8.66 9.75
C LEU A 272 29.28 -8.34 11.25
N ILE A 273 29.69 -9.29 12.09
CA ILE A 273 29.87 -9.06 13.55
C ILE A 273 31.15 -8.33 13.90
N SER A 274 32.08 -8.17 12.95
CA SER A 274 33.31 -7.42 13.16
C SER A 274 33.12 -5.91 13.01
N ASP A 275 31.97 -5.49 12.47
CA ASP A 275 31.59 -4.09 12.30
C ASP A 275 30.99 -3.54 13.60
N GLU A 276 31.46 -2.36 14.03
CA GLU A 276 31.03 -1.71 15.27
C GLU A 276 29.55 -1.28 15.22
N ASP A 277 29.01 -1.05 14.01
CA ASP A 277 27.63 -0.61 13.82
C ASP A 277 26.63 -1.78 13.72
N PHE A 278 27.08 -3.03 13.86
CA PHE A 278 26.25 -4.22 13.66
C PHE A 278 24.96 -4.23 14.51
N GLU A 279 25.05 -3.92 15.82
CA GLU A 279 23.87 -3.93 16.70
C GLU A 279 22.83 -2.87 16.28
N ASN A 280 23.28 -1.66 15.95
CA ASN A 280 22.42 -0.58 15.47
C ASN A 280 21.78 -0.92 14.12
N TYR A 281 22.55 -1.56 13.23
CA TYR A 281 22.06 -2.07 11.96
C TYR A 281 20.99 -3.16 12.17
N TYR A 282 21.22 -4.10 13.09
CA TYR A 282 20.27 -5.16 13.44
C TYR A 282 18.91 -4.59 13.88
N ASP A 283 18.90 -3.61 14.78
CA ASP A 283 17.67 -2.98 15.24
C ASP A 283 16.91 -2.34 14.07
N LYS A 284 17.60 -1.58 13.21
CA LYS A 284 16.98 -0.93 12.04
C LYS A 284 16.41 -1.94 11.04
N VAL A 285 17.09 -3.06 10.80
CA VAL A 285 16.60 -4.13 9.92
C VAL A 285 15.36 -4.81 10.50
N LYS A 286 15.37 -5.10 11.81
CA LYS A 286 14.27 -5.78 12.52
C LYS A 286 12.96 -5.00 12.41
N GLU A 287 13.05 -3.68 12.45
CA GLU A 287 11.88 -2.81 12.36
C GLU A 287 11.34 -2.61 10.93
N LEU A 288 12.04 -3.04 9.87
CA LEU A 288 11.51 -2.96 8.49
C LEU A 288 10.30 -3.88 8.34
N ASN A 289 9.30 -3.46 7.58
CA ASN A 289 8.14 -4.28 7.25
C ASN A 289 8.14 -4.71 5.77
N PRO A 290 8.46 -5.99 5.47
CA PRO A 290 8.47 -6.51 4.10
C PRO A 290 7.15 -6.32 3.35
N GLU A 291 6.01 -6.41 4.03
CA GLU A 291 4.67 -6.31 3.42
C GLU A 291 4.41 -4.97 2.72
N TYR A 292 5.10 -3.93 3.15
CA TYR A 292 4.96 -2.56 2.63
C TYR A 292 6.12 -2.15 1.72
N THR A 293 6.94 -3.09 1.25
CA THR A 293 8.04 -2.79 0.31
C THR A 293 7.72 -3.12 -1.15
N SER A 294 6.42 -3.31 -1.43
CA SER A 294 5.90 -3.61 -2.77
C SER A 294 6.65 -4.79 -3.39
N GLY A 295 7.25 -4.65 -4.58
CA GLY A 295 8.01 -5.72 -5.24
C GLY A 295 9.41 -6.00 -4.66
N LEU A 296 9.83 -5.34 -3.57
CA LEU A 296 11.09 -5.61 -2.87
C LEU A 296 10.92 -6.54 -1.66
N PHE A 297 9.73 -7.13 -1.47
CA PHE A 297 9.42 -8.04 -0.36
C PHE A 297 10.54 -9.06 -0.08
N SER A 298 10.96 -9.81 -1.10
CA SER A 298 11.98 -10.85 -0.93
C SER A 298 13.34 -10.29 -0.53
N TYR A 299 13.70 -9.10 -1.04
CA TYR A 299 14.96 -8.46 -0.66
C TYR A 299 14.97 -8.12 0.83
N VAL A 300 13.88 -7.53 1.33
CA VAL A 300 13.76 -7.17 2.76
C VAL A 300 13.69 -8.42 3.64
N GLU A 301 12.96 -9.47 3.22
CA GLU A 301 12.97 -10.77 3.91
C GLU A 301 14.39 -11.34 4.01
N TYR A 302 15.16 -11.32 2.92
CA TYR A 302 16.55 -11.77 2.95
C TYR A 302 17.44 -10.90 3.83
N LEU A 303 17.22 -9.59 3.93
CA LEU A 303 17.92 -8.75 4.91
C LEU A 303 17.58 -9.19 6.32
N LYS A 304 16.30 -9.24 6.68
CA LYS A 304 15.83 -9.59 8.04
C LYS A 304 16.30 -10.97 8.48
N ARG A 305 16.20 -11.95 7.58
CA ARG A 305 16.68 -13.31 7.82
C ARG A 305 18.20 -13.43 7.68
N GLY A 306 18.85 -12.49 7.03
CA GLY A 306 20.29 -12.47 6.85
C GLY A 306 21.05 -11.84 8.00
N THR A 307 20.37 -11.02 8.79
CA THR A 307 20.93 -10.33 9.95
C THR A 307 20.66 -11.15 11.22
N PRO A 308 21.64 -11.91 11.74
CA PRO A 308 21.44 -12.69 12.95
C PRO A 308 21.19 -11.79 14.16
N ASP A 309 20.46 -12.30 15.14
CA ASP A 309 20.37 -11.66 16.45
C ASP A 309 21.76 -11.64 17.10
N PRO A 310 22.27 -10.47 17.55
CA PRO A 310 23.57 -10.37 18.21
C PRO A 310 23.76 -11.36 19.36
N HIS A 311 22.68 -11.68 20.10
CA HIS A 311 22.72 -12.63 21.21
C HIS A 311 22.73 -14.10 20.78
N LEU A 312 22.41 -14.41 19.51
CA LEU A 312 22.33 -15.77 18.96
C LEU A 312 23.45 -16.08 17.94
N VAL A 313 24.40 -15.15 17.77
CA VAL A 313 25.53 -15.33 16.83
C VAL A 313 26.34 -16.58 17.19
N ASN A 314 26.59 -16.81 18.48
CA ASN A 314 27.40 -17.95 18.92
C ASN A 314 26.71 -19.28 18.57
N GLU A 315 25.41 -19.36 18.75
CA GLU A 315 24.59 -20.52 18.44
C GLU A 315 24.49 -20.76 16.95
N LEU A 316 24.37 -19.69 16.16
CA LEU A 316 24.48 -19.78 14.70
C LEU A 316 25.83 -20.36 14.28
N MET A 317 26.93 -19.88 14.86
CA MET A 317 28.28 -20.38 14.56
C MET A 317 28.45 -21.85 14.96
N GLN A 318 27.89 -22.27 16.10
CA GLN A 318 27.85 -23.68 16.51
C GLN A 318 27.05 -24.54 15.53
N LEU A 319 25.91 -24.07 15.04
CA LEU A 319 25.11 -24.77 14.05
C LEU A 319 25.90 -24.95 12.74
N LEU A 320 26.61 -23.92 12.28
CA LEU A 320 27.48 -24.00 11.12
C LEU A 320 28.65 -24.99 11.33
N ASP A 321 29.20 -25.09 12.54
CA ASP A 321 30.22 -26.09 12.90
C ASP A 321 29.67 -27.52 12.80
N LEU A 322 28.45 -27.75 13.29
CA LEU A 322 27.80 -29.06 13.23
C LEU A 322 27.54 -29.49 11.79
N LEU A 323 27.01 -28.58 10.96
CA LEU A 323 26.80 -28.85 9.54
C LEU A 323 28.12 -29.14 8.83
N GLU A 324 29.19 -28.41 9.14
CA GLU A 324 30.50 -28.69 8.55
C GLU A 324 31.04 -30.07 8.96
N LYS A 325 30.96 -30.44 10.24
CA LYS A 325 31.33 -31.78 10.73
C LYS A 325 30.53 -32.88 10.04
N TYR A 326 29.23 -32.67 9.85
CA TYR A 326 28.36 -33.60 9.15
C TYR A 326 28.79 -33.79 7.68
N THR A 327 29.09 -32.70 6.96
CA THR A 327 29.56 -32.80 5.56
C THR A 327 30.92 -33.48 5.40
N ARG A 328 31.72 -33.55 6.48
CA ARG A 328 33.01 -34.25 6.52
C ARG A 328 32.88 -35.71 6.95
N GLY A 329 31.68 -36.15 7.32
CA GLY A 329 31.44 -37.50 7.85
C GLY A 329 31.93 -37.70 9.29
N GLU A 330 32.26 -36.62 10.01
CA GLU A 330 32.76 -36.69 11.40
C GLU A 330 31.63 -36.99 12.40
N ILE A 331 30.37 -36.68 12.05
CA ILE A 331 29.18 -36.99 12.84
C ILE A 331 28.12 -37.67 11.96
N THR A 332 27.33 -38.55 12.57
CA THR A 332 26.21 -39.22 11.89
C THR A 332 25.01 -38.28 11.76
N ARG A 333 24.08 -38.63 10.86
CA ARG A 333 22.81 -37.92 10.71
C ARG A 333 22.00 -37.88 12.01
N ASP A 334 21.93 -39.00 12.72
CA ASP A 334 21.19 -39.08 13.99
C ASP A 334 21.82 -38.19 15.07
N GLU A 335 23.14 -38.09 15.09
CA GLU A 335 23.85 -37.20 16.00
C GLU A 335 23.66 -35.72 15.64
N LEU A 336 23.64 -35.38 14.34
CA LEU A 336 23.31 -34.02 13.88
C LEU A 336 21.89 -33.63 14.33
N ILE A 337 20.91 -34.48 14.05
CA ILE A 337 19.50 -34.29 14.43
C ILE A 337 19.35 -34.11 15.94
N ARG A 338 20.01 -34.97 16.74
CA ARG A 338 19.95 -34.90 18.21
C ARG A 338 20.48 -33.56 18.73
N ARG A 339 21.56 -33.03 18.13
CA ARG A 339 22.13 -31.74 18.51
C ARG A 339 21.31 -30.56 18.03
N LEU A 340 20.67 -30.67 16.88
CA LEU A 340 19.77 -29.64 16.34
C LEU A 340 18.50 -29.47 17.19
N ARG A 341 17.94 -30.55 17.74
CA ARG A 341 16.81 -30.49 18.68
C ARG A 341 17.08 -29.60 19.89
N ASN A 342 18.32 -29.59 20.40
CA ASN A 342 18.69 -28.71 21.51
C ASN A 342 18.75 -27.22 21.11
N LEU A 343 18.77 -26.92 19.80
CA LEU A 343 18.77 -25.58 19.23
C LEU A 343 17.40 -25.19 18.64
N GLU A 344 16.45 -26.13 18.47
CA GLU A 344 15.09 -25.86 17.95
C GLU A 344 14.25 -24.96 18.87
N GLU A 345 14.57 -24.89 20.16
CA GLU A 345 13.89 -24.01 21.12
C GLU A 345 14.22 -22.52 20.91
N GLN A 346 15.16 -22.19 20.00
CA GLN A 346 15.56 -20.80 19.70
C GLN A 346 14.77 -20.19 18.54
N THR A 347 14.51 -18.88 18.61
CA THR A 347 13.79 -18.12 17.57
C THR A 347 14.72 -17.54 16.49
N GLY A 348 14.17 -17.23 15.31
CA GLY A 348 14.92 -16.60 14.21
C GLY A 348 15.70 -17.59 13.35
N ILE A 349 16.84 -17.17 12.80
CA ILE A 349 17.68 -17.95 11.85
C ILE A 349 18.02 -19.34 12.39
N VAL A 350 18.38 -19.43 13.67
CA VAL A 350 18.79 -20.70 14.30
C VAL A 350 17.62 -21.69 14.32
N GLY A 351 16.42 -21.23 14.70
CA GLY A 351 15.20 -22.04 14.70
C GLY A 351 14.75 -22.45 13.30
N GLU A 352 14.81 -21.54 12.32
CA GLU A 352 14.46 -21.84 10.93
C GLU A 352 15.39 -22.85 10.28
N LEU A 353 16.70 -22.70 10.48
CA LEU A 353 17.68 -23.67 10.00
C LEU A 353 17.48 -25.01 10.68
N SER A 354 17.33 -25.03 12.00
CA SER A 354 17.11 -26.26 12.75
C SER A 354 15.85 -26.98 12.26
N THR A 355 14.73 -26.27 12.13
CA THR A 355 13.47 -26.80 11.59
C THR A 355 13.61 -27.25 10.13
N GLY A 356 14.29 -26.47 9.29
CA GLY A 356 14.53 -26.79 7.89
C GLY A 356 15.36 -28.06 7.73
N ILE A 357 16.41 -28.23 8.54
CA ILE A 357 17.23 -29.43 8.58
C ILE A 357 16.41 -30.62 9.11
N SER A 358 15.66 -30.43 10.20
CA SER A 358 14.78 -31.47 10.78
C SER A 358 13.73 -31.96 9.77
N ARG A 359 13.13 -31.06 8.98
CA ARG A 359 12.19 -31.42 7.90
C ARG A 359 12.88 -32.13 6.73
N ALA A 360 14.03 -31.64 6.27
CA ALA A 360 14.83 -32.27 5.21
C ALA A 360 15.19 -33.71 5.54
N TYR A 361 15.37 -33.99 6.83
CA TYR A 361 15.74 -35.31 7.33
C TYR A 361 14.61 -36.02 8.10
N GLY A 362 13.34 -35.65 7.87
CA GLY A 362 12.19 -36.50 8.20
C GLY A 362 11.71 -36.47 9.65
N MET A 363 11.87 -35.37 10.39
CA MET A 363 11.13 -35.15 11.63
C MET A 363 9.72 -34.65 11.36
N GLY A 364 8.90 -35.52 10.77
CA GLY A 364 7.45 -35.41 10.84
C GLY A 364 6.95 -36.22 12.03
N SER A 365 7.09 -35.72 13.28
CA SER A 365 6.30 -36.27 14.39
C SER A 365 5.00 -35.48 14.50
N GLY A 366 4.01 -35.88 13.71
CA GLY A 366 2.69 -35.27 13.73
C GLY A 366 1.77 -35.78 12.62
N ALA A 367 1.75 -37.09 12.40
CA ALA A 367 0.65 -37.71 11.68
C ALA A 367 -0.67 -37.28 12.33
N THR A 368 -1.56 -36.73 11.51
CA THR A 368 -2.95 -37.18 11.44
C THR A 368 -3.12 -38.51 12.17
N LYS A 369 -3.78 -38.51 13.33
CA LYS A 369 -4.49 -39.69 13.78
C LYS A 369 -5.56 -39.95 12.72
N GLY A 370 -5.20 -40.80 11.75
CA GLY A 370 -6.19 -41.59 11.05
C GLY A 370 -6.90 -42.38 12.12
N GLU A 371 -8.15 -42.03 12.38
CA GLU A 371 -9.09 -42.95 12.98
C GLU A 371 -9.16 -44.17 12.04
N GLU A 372 -8.44 -45.22 12.42
CA GLU A 372 -8.80 -46.56 12.01
C GLU A 372 -10.24 -46.77 12.47
N ARG A 373 -11.18 -46.68 11.53
CA ARG A 373 -12.49 -47.28 11.72
C ARG A 373 -12.26 -48.79 11.87
N PRO A 374 -12.77 -49.42 12.95
CA PRO A 374 -12.83 -50.86 13.00
C PRO A 374 -13.68 -51.33 11.81
N ARG A 375 -13.18 -52.32 11.09
CA ARG A 375 -14.01 -53.10 10.18
C ARG A 375 -14.90 -53.99 11.05
N ASP A 376 -16.18 -53.67 11.07
CA ASP A 376 -17.28 -54.64 11.22
C ASP A 376 -18.17 -54.52 9.98
#